data_AF-A0A1G4XQB6-F1
#
_entry.id   AF-A0A1G4XQB6-F1
#
_cell.length_a   1.000
_cell.length_b   1.000
_cell.length_c   1.000
_cell.angle_alpha   90.00
_cell.angle_beta   90.00
_cell.angle_gamma   90.00
#
_symmetry.space_group_name_H-M   'P 1'
#
loop_
_entity.id
_entity.type
_entity.pdbx_description
1 polymer ?
#
loop_
_entity_poly.entity_id
_entity_poly.type
_entity_poly.pdbx_seq_one_letter_code
_entity_poly.pdbx_strand_id
1 'polypeptide(L)'
;MPLSRPRSASPSFLALLLSSIIGTAAAPAFAADAVLTLNTDRVQEDTNAPALDLALTRFAGMASGSYYWPEGLLAEQLISGLSSRRDRKQQALPDGLQLLSSYRRPYGGSERAAVLIDGRSGDVLAAALVHRQCGAGSSSAGCLDDQHAVLSIFLRPGFDRAKAQPLVAWSREVPEKLQSGEGEKIAKTEYATMDAAHTAARAVERPKGFSAVVPLYPKSLIYRTAQDALSDAKARRVLRLQTTDSMEKVLAFYKQLSPPLEEMESALDTRSGYVAGTRKGVAFSVNVKHDRDMPAITNIEVEISE
;
A
#
# COMPACT_ATOMS: atom_id res chain seq x y z
N MET A 1 -77.93 -51.42 13.55
CA MET A 1 -78.23 -51.34 12.10
C MET A 1 -76.99 -50.86 11.38
N PRO A 2 -76.72 -51.38 10.17
CA PRO A 2 -75.43 -51.92 9.73
C PRO A 2 -74.78 -50.98 8.67
N LEU A 3 -73.61 -51.16 8.05
CA LEU A 3 -72.96 -52.29 7.37
C LEU A 3 -71.46 -51.93 7.18
N SER A 4 -70.52 -52.81 7.56
CA SER A 4 -69.69 -53.67 6.65
C SER A 4 -68.47 -52.95 6.04
N ARG A 5 -67.21 -53.19 6.47
CA ARG A 5 -66.27 -54.34 6.19
C ARG A 5 -65.85 -54.45 4.69
N PRO A 6 -64.73 -55.13 4.33
CA PRO A 6 -63.33 -55.04 4.78
C PRO A 6 -62.33 -55.30 3.59
N ARG A 7 -61.01 -55.37 3.87
CA ARG A 7 -59.99 -56.32 3.29
C ARG A 7 -58.64 -55.96 3.91
N SER A 8 -58.10 -56.69 4.90
CA SER A 8 -57.40 -58.00 4.83
C SER A 8 -56.32 -58.03 3.74
N ALA A 9 -55.08 -58.44 3.96
CA ALA A 9 -54.58 -59.33 5.00
C ALA A 9 -53.07 -59.11 5.24
N SER A 10 -52.71 -59.33 6.49
CA SER A 10 -51.41 -59.71 7.08
C SER A 10 -50.86 -61.04 6.47
N PRO A 11 -49.87 -61.75 7.05
CA PRO A 11 -49.09 -61.51 8.28
C PRO A 11 -47.60 -61.96 8.22
N SER A 12 -46.97 -61.94 9.41
CA SER A 12 -46.03 -62.96 9.90
C SER A 12 -44.56 -62.80 9.50
N PHE A 13 -43.57 -63.01 10.38
CA PHE A 13 -43.55 -63.39 11.80
C PHE A 13 -42.09 -63.29 12.30
N LEU A 14 -41.94 -63.15 13.61
CA LEU A 14 -40.86 -63.66 14.48
C LEU A 14 -39.42 -63.14 14.28
N ALA A 15 -38.54 -63.08 15.27
CA ALA A 15 -38.52 -62.76 16.71
C ALA A 15 -37.09 -63.11 17.19
N LEU A 16 -36.74 -62.61 18.39
CA LEU A 16 -35.69 -63.13 19.31
C LEU A 16 -34.22 -63.01 18.83
N LEU A 17 -33.19 -62.85 19.66
CA LEU A 17 -32.93 -62.48 21.07
C LEU A 17 -31.38 -62.62 21.27
N LEU A 18 -30.81 -62.00 22.32
CA LEU A 18 -29.47 -62.24 22.94
C LEU A 18 -28.21 -61.87 22.12
N SER A 19 -27.01 -61.57 22.66
CA SER A 19 -26.46 -61.09 23.94
C SER A 19 -24.93 -61.03 23.78
N SER A 20 -24.28 -59.99 24.33
CA SER A 20 -23.00 -60.00 25.08
C SER A 20 -21.63 -60.47 24.49
N ILE A 21 -20.69 -59.49 24.50
CA ILE A 21 -19.28 -59.49 25.02
C ILE A 21 -18.15 -60.21 24.22
N ILE A 22 -16.92 -59.66 24.39
CA ILE A 22 -15.55 -59.99 23.92
C ILE A 22 -15.17 -59.12 22.70
N GLY A 23 -14.07 -58.36 22.62
CA GLY A 23 -12.84 -58.22 23.38
C GLY A 23 -11.75 -57.79 22.38
N THR A 24 -10.96 -56.75 22.71
CA THR A 24 -9.64 -56.36 22.17
C THR A 24 -9.47 -56.04 20.66
N ALA A 25 -9.05 -54.79 20.34
CA ALA A 25 -7.77 -54.51 19.63
C ALA A 25 -7.59 -53.01 19.28
N ALA A 26 -6.48 -52.45 19.76
CA ALA A 26 -5.59 -51.42 19.21
C ALA A 26 -6.13 -50.31 18.26
N ALA A 27 -5.94 -49.06 18.69
CA ALA A 27 -5.43 -47.99 17.82
C ALA A 27 -3.95 -47.76 18.17
N PRO A 28 -3.10 -47.05 17.38
CA PRO A 28 -3.39 -46.26 16.17
C PRO A 28 -2.38 -46.47 15.01
N ALA A 29 -2.74 -46.06 13.80
CA ALA A 29 -1.77 -45.63 12.77
C ALA A 29 -2.49 -44.86 11.66
N PHE A 30 -2.93 -43.63 11.93
CA PHE A 30 -3.14 -42.68 10.84
C PHE A 30 -1.78 -42.14 10.46
N ALA A 31 -1.16 -42.75 9.45
CA ALA A 31 -0.11 -42.11 8.69
C ALA A 31 -0.73 -40.87 8.03
N ALA A 32 -0.46 -39.70 8.59
CA ALA A 32 -0.67 -38.45 7.89
C ALA A 32 0.34 -38.44 6.74
N ASP A 33 -0.12 -38.73 5.53
CA ASP A 33 0.59 -38.34 4.33
C ASP A 33 0.83 -36.83 4.42
N ALA A 34 2.09 -36.47 4.65
CA ALA A 34 2.54 -35.11 4.49
C ALA A 34 2.49 -34.80 2.99
N VAL A 35 1.32 -34.39 2.51
CA VAL A 35 1.17 -33.74 1.22
C VAL A 35 2.04 -32.48 1.30
N LEU A 36 3.13 -32.48 0.55
CA LEU A 36 3.90 -31.28 0.23
C LEU A 36 2.98 -30.34 -0.56
N THR A 37 2.18 -29.56 0.15
CA THR A 37 1.49 -28.42 -0.44
C THR A 37 2.58 -27.42 -0.81
N LEU A 38 2.86 -27.31 -2.11
CA LEU A 38 3.53 -26.14 -2.66
C LEU A 38 2.83 -24.92 -2.07
N ASN A 39 3.60 -24.09 -1.39
CA ASN A 39 3.13 -22.91 -0.68
C ASN A 39 2.67 -21.86 -1.73
N THR A 40 1.48 -22.06 -2.28
CA THR A 40 0.85 -21.25 -3.35
C THR A 40 0.58 -19.82 -2.91
N ASP A 41 0.45 -19.61 -1.59
CA ASP A 41 0.24 -18.29 -1.00
C ASP A 41 1.38 -17.32 -1.37
N ARG A 42 2.61 -17.81 -1.50
CA ARG A 42 3.78 -17.00 -1.88
C ARG A 42 3.75 -16.53 -3.33
N VAL A 43 3.33 -17.39 -4.25
CA VAL A 43 3.25 -17.06 -5.69
C VAL A 43 2.09 -16.10 -5.95
N GLN A 44 0.98 -16.31 -5.23
CA GLN A 44 -0.18 -15.45 -5.29
C GLN A 44 0.11 -14.06 -4.67
N GLU A 45 0.86 -13.99 -3.58
CA GLU A 45 1.31 -12.74 -2.98
C GLU A 45 2.21 -11.91 -3.93
N ASP A 46 3.14 -12.55 -4.64
CA ASP A 46 4.02 -11.87 -5.59
C ASP A 46 3.28 -11.38 -6.85
N THR A 47 2.29 -12.13 -7.33
CA THR A 47 1.43 -11.72 -8.45
C THR A 47 0.51 -10.56 -8.04
N ASN A 48 0.08 -10.53 -6.78
CA ASN A 48 -0.84 -9.53 -6.26
C ASN A 48 -0.15 -8.24 -5.80
N ALA A 49 1.16 -8.24 -5.51
CA ALA A 49 1.87 -7.04 -5.06
C ALA A 49 1.78 -5.88 -6.09
N PRO A 50 2.01 -6.09 -7.41
CA PRO A 50 1.75 -5.04 -8.40
C PRO A 50 0.29 -4.57 -8.44
N ALA A 51 -0.68 -5.46 -8.23
CA ALA A 51 -2.10 -5.09 -8.22
C ALA A 51 -2.46 -4.25 -6.99
N LEU A 52 -1.91 -4.61 -5.82
CA LEU A 52 -2.06 -3.86 -4.58
C LEU A 52 -1.45 -2.47 -4.69
N ASP A 53 -0.23 -2.36 -5.23
CA ASP A 53 0.44 -1.07 -5.41
C ASP A 53 -0.40 -0.14 -6.29
N LEU A 54 -0.97 -0.67 -7.38
CA LEU A 54 -1.91 0.08 -8.22
C LEU A 54 -3.22 0.44 -7.52
N ALA A 55 -3.74 -0.41 -6.64
CA ALA A 55 -4.93 -0.10 -5.85
C ALA A 55 -4.64 0.99 -4.82
N LEU A 56 -3.45 0.99 -4.22
CA LEU A 56 -3.00 2.00 -3.27
C LEU A 56 -2.77 3.35 -3.93
N THR A 57 -2.17 3.39 -5.12
CA THR A 57 -2.01 4.64 -5.87
C THR A 57 -3.35 5.21 -6.33
N ARG A 58 -4.31 4.37 -6.76
CA ARG A 58 -5.67 4.81 -7.07
C ARG A 58 -6.41 5.35 -5.84
N PHE A 59 -6.25 4.70 -4.69
CA PHE A 59 -6.86 5.11 -3.43
C PHE A 59 -6.31 6.44 -2.90
N ALA A 60 -4.98 6.58 -2.89
CA ALA A 60 -4.32 7.75 -2.33
C ALA A 60 -4.21 8.93 -3.31
N GLY A 61 -4.24 8.67 -4.63
CA GLY A 61 -3.95 9.66 -5.65
C GLY A 61 -2.62 10.37 -5.38
N MET A 62 -2.65 11.70 -5.40
CA MET A 62 -1.50 12.58 -5.12
C MET A 62 -1.48 13.08 -3.66
N ALA A 63 -2.21 12.42 -2.75
CA ALA A 63 -2.14 12.72 -1.33
C ALA A 63 -0.70 12.59 -0.82
N SER A 64 -0.30 13.51 0.04
CA SER A 64 1.05 13.55 0.64
C SER A 64 0.99 13.96 2.10
N GLY A 65 2.04 13.61 2.84
CA GLY A 65 2.16 13.94 4.26
C GLY A 65 3.43 13.39 4.88
N SER A 66 3.70 13.82 6.11
CA SER A 66 4.91 13.45 6.86
C SER A 66 4.59 12.33 7.85
N TYR A 67 4.47 11.09 7.35
CA TYR A 67 4.19 9.93 8.19
C TYR A 67 5.50 9.23 8.58
N TYR A 68 6.10 8.53 7.62
CA TYR A 68 7.40 7.85 7.75
C TYR A 68 8.57 8.74 7.34
N TRP A 69 8.37 9.56 6.32
CA TRP A 69 9.33 10.58 5.91
C TRP A 69 8.61 11.89 5.53
N PRO A 70 9.33 13.03 5.56
CA PRO A 70 8.72 14.34 5.35
C PRO A 70 8.08 14.47 3.96
N GLU A 71 6.82 14.93 3.94
CA GLU A 71 6.09 15.34 2.73
C GLU A 71 6.09 14.32 1.57
N GLY A 72 6.22 13.03 1.87
CA GLY A 72 6.19 11.96 0.87
C GLY A 72 4.79 11.69 0.31
N LEU A 73 4.72 11.03 -0.85
CA LEU A 73 3.45 10.48 -1.35
C LEU A 73 2.87 9.50 -0.32
N LEU A 74 1.58 9.59 -0.04
CA LEU A 74 0.89 8.64 0.85
C LEU A 74 0.94 7.22 0.26
N ALA A 75 0.77 7.09 -1.06
CA ALA A 75 0.91 5.81 -1.75
C ALA A 75 2.29 5.18 -1.53
N GLU A 76 3.36 5.96 -1.68
CA GLU A 76 4.75 5.51 -1.46
C GLU A 76 4.94 4.99 -0.03
N GLN A 77 4.43 5.75 0.95
CA GLN A 77 4.53 5.40 2.37
C GLN A 77 3.73 4.13 2.70
N LEU A 78 2.54 3.95 2.12
CA LEU A 78 1.74 2.73 2.27
C LEU A 78 2.40 1.50 1.64
N ILE A 79 2.82 1.61 0.38
CA ILE A 79 3.52 0.54 -0.36
C ILE A 79 4.78 0.13 0.41
N SER A 80 5.57 1.11 0.83
CA SER A 80 6.78 0.87 1.60
C SER A 80 6.51 0.22 2.95
N GLY A 81 5.48 0.67 3.67
CA GLY A 81 5.07 0.07 4.95
C GLY A 81 4.56 -1.37 4.81
N LEU A 82 4.01 -1.72 3.66
CA LEU A 82 3.52 -3.07 3.33
C LEU A 82 4.57 -3.96 2.65
N SER A 83 5.77 -3.45 2.37
CA SER A 83 6.79 -4.12 1.56
C SER A 83 7.47 -5.31 2.24
N SER A 84 7.47 -5.39 3.58
CA SER A 84 8.11 -6.50 4.31
C SER A 84 7.30 -7.78 4.13
N ARG A 85 7.74 -8.64 3.19
CA ARG A 85 7.12 -9.94 2.91
C ARG A 85 7.08 -10.84 4.14
N ARG A 86 8.18 -10.89 4.90
CA ARG A 86 8.29 -11.74 6.11
C ARG A 86 7.26 -11.36 7.17
N ASP A 87 6.91 -10.08 7.22
CA ASP A 87 6.11 -9.52 8.29
C ASP A 87 4.67 -9.19 7.84
N ARG A 88 4.36 -9.48 6.57
CA ARG A 88 3.03 -9.29 6.01
C ARG A 88 2.06 -10.31 6.57
N LYS A 89 0.88 -9.86 6.95
CA LYS A 89 -0.22 -10.68 7.47
C LYS A 89 -1.51 -10.34 6.74
N GLN A 90 -2.25 -11.37 6.39
CA GLN A 90 -3.57 -11.29 5.79
C GLN A 90 -4.59 -11.90 6.73
N GLN A 91 -5.69 -11.19 6.96
CA GLN A 91 -6.80 -11.64 7.78
C GLN A 91 -8.11 -11.40 7.02
N ALA A 92 -8.89 -12.47 6.84
CA ALA A 92 -10.26 -12.34 6.37
C ALA A 92 -11.13 -11.75 7.49
N LEU A 93 -11.99 -10.79 7.11
CA LEU A 93 -12.93 -10.12 8.00
C LEU A 93 -14.37 -10.38 7.52
N PRO A 94 -15.38 -10.11 8.37
CA PRO A 94 -16.79 -10.13 7.94
C PRO A 94 -17.05 -9.21 6.75
N ASP A 95 -18.23 -9.36 6.13
CA ASP A 95 -18.67 -8.60 4.95
C ASP A 95 -17.79 -8.76 3.69
N GLY A 96 -16.94 -9.79 3.65
CA GLY A 96 -16.01 -10.02 2.53
C GLY A 96 -14.85 -9.03 2.51
N LEU A 97 -14.55 -8.38 3.63
CA LEU A 97 -13.39 -7.52 3.79
C LEU A 97 -12.13 -8.35 4.06
N GLN A 98 -11.00 -7.80 3.70
CA GLN A 98 -9.69 -8.37 4.00
C GLN A 98 -8.80 -7.29 4.61
N LEU A 99 -8.19 -7.59 5.75
CA LEU A 99 -7.14 -6.77 6.35
C LEU A 99 -5.79 -7.30 5.91
N LEU A 100 -5.03 -6.48 5.21
CA LEU A 100 -3.63 -6.73 4.91
C LEU A 100 -2.77 -5.77 5.73
N SER A 101 -1.76 -6.28 6.41
CA SER A 101 -0.88 -5.46 7.23
C SER A 101 0.57 -5.91 7.14
N SER A 102 1.49 -5.02 7.44
CA SER A 102 2.90 -5.35 7.63
C SER A 102 3.54 -4.29 8.52
N TYR A 103 4.82 -4.47 8.81
CA TYR A 103 5.63 -3.48 9.48
C TYR A 103 7.06 -3.49 8.94
N ARG A 104 7.78 -2.39 9.17
CA ARG A 104 9.20 -2.26 8.87
C ARG A 104 9.96 -1.60 10.01
N ARG A 105 11.28 -1.75 10.00
CA ARG A 105 12.19 -1.13 10.99
C ARG A 105 13.35 -0.36 10.38
N PRO A 106 13.09 0.74 9.66
CA PRO A 106 14.15 1.66 9.35
C PRO A 106 14.63 2.35 10.64
N TYR A 107 15.94 2.45 10.84
CA TYR A 107 16.57 3.28 11.88
C TYR A 107 16.06 3.05 13.33
N GLY A 108 15.61 1.83 13.66
CA GLY A 108 15.07 1.51 14.98
C GLY A 108 13.60 1.92 15.21
N GLY A 109 12.92 2.45 14.20
CA GLY A 109 11.48 2.76 14.27
C GLY A 109 10.57 1.53 14.13
N SER A 110 9.36 1.62 14.67
CA SER A 110 8.30 0.61 14.57
C SER A 110 7.18 1.08 13.64
N GLU A 111 7.53 1.35 12.38
CA GLU A 111 6.58 1.78 11.34
C GLU A 111 5.66 0.62 10.93
N ARG A 112 4.35 0.84 10.92
CA ARG A 112 3.36 -0.21 10.61
C ARG A 112 2.31 0.32 9.65
N ALA A 113 2.00 -0.46 8.61
CA ALA A 113 0.95 -0.13 7.66
C ALA A 113 -0.10 -1.23 7.61
N ALA A 114 -1.35 -0.84 7.41
CA ALA A 114 -2.45 -1.76 7.15
C ALA A 114 -3.46 -1.18 6.18
N VAL A 115 -4.14 -2.05 5.44
CA VAL A 115 -5.17 -1.68 4.47
C VAL A 115 -6.36 -2.62 4.59
N LEU A 116 -7.56 -2.06 4.48
CA LEU A 116 -8.80 -2.79 4.32
C LEU A 116 -9.14 -2.84 2.83
N ILE A 117 -9.24 -4.06 2.32
CA ILE A 117 -9.50 -4.37 0.92
C ILE A 117 -10.87 -5.02 0.81
N ASP A 118 -11.65 -4.62 -0.19
CA ASP A 118 -12.84 -5.36 -0.58
C ASP A 118 -12.40 -6.66 -1.29
N GLY A 119 -12.68 -7.81 -0.69
CA GLY A 119 -12.20 -9.11 -1.19
C GLY A 119 -12.77 -9.52 -2.55
N ARG A 120 -13.78 -8.82 -3.08
CA ARG A 120 -14.38 -9.09 -4.40
C ARG A 120 -13.75 -8.25 -5.50
N SER A 121 -13.59 -6.95 -5.26
CA SER A 121 -13.08 -5.99 -6.25
C SER A 121 -11.57 -5.77 -6.15
N GLY A 122 -10.94 -6.11 -5.02
CA GLY A 122 -9.54 -5.78 -4.73
C GLY A 122 -9.31 -4.30 -4.42
N ASP A 123 -10.39 -3.53 -4.25
CA ASP A 123 -10.31 -2.11 -3.96
C ASP A 123 -9.89 -1.84 -2.52
N VAL A 124 -8.98 -0.87 -2.34
CA VAL A 124 -8.66 -0.33 -1.02
C VAL A 124 -9.79 0.59 -0.57
N LEU A 125 -10.42 0.22 0.55
CA LEU A 125 -11.54 0.95 1.16
C LEU A 125 -11.09 1.86 2.31
N ALA A 126 -10.05 1.45 3.02
CA ALA A 126 -9.38 2.24 4.03
C ALA A 126 -7.92 1.83 4.17
N ALA A 127 -7.08 2.73 4.66
CA ALA A 127 -5.67 2.48 4.92
C ALA A 127 -5.27 3.10 6.27
N ALA A 128 -4.22 2.57 6.89
CA ALA A 128 -3.70 3.07 8.14
C ALA A 128 -2.18 3.05 8.14
N LEU A 129 -1.60 4.07 8.78
CA LEU A 129 -0.19 4.16 9.12
C LEU A 129 -0.07 4.37 10.63
N VAL A 130 0.76 3.56 11.30
CA VAL A 130 1.27 3.85 12.63
C VAL A 130 2.68 4.40 12.47
N HIS A 131 2.85 5.65 12.87
CA HIS A 131 4.07 6.41 12.60
C HIS A 131 4.41 7.34 13.76
N ARG A 132 5.63 7.88 13.72
CA ARG A 132 6.15 8.78 14.75
C ARG A 132 6.28 10.22 14.24
N GLN A 133 5.43 10.63 13.29
CA GLN A 133 5.46 11.97 12.68
C GLN A 133 6.87 12.46 12.32
N CYS A 134 7.60 11.68 11.53
CA CYS A 134 8.96 12.02 11.13
C CYS A 134 8.91 13.22 10.15
N GLY A 135 9.05 14.45 10.67
CA GLY A 135 8.74 15.69 9.93
C GLY A 135 9.32 16.97 10.55
N ALA A 136 9.44 18.02 9.72
CA ALA A 136 10.11 19.28 10.05
C ALA A 136 9.57 19.95 11.32
N GLY A 137 10.46 20.24 12.28
CA GLY A 137 10.13 20.93 13.55
C GLY A 137 10.43 20.13 14.83
N SER A 138 10.88 18.88 14.74
CA SER A 138 11.30 18.08 15.90
C SER A 138 12.77 18.33 16.28
N SER A 139 13.04 18.43 17.58
CA SER A 139 14.38 18.72 18.10
C SER A 139 15.34 17.55 17.87
N SER A 140 16.34 17.79 17.02
CA SER A 140 17.58 17.04 16.80
C SER A 140 17.53 15.65 16.11
N ALA A 141 16.41 14.93 16.08
CA ALA A 141 16.33 13.57 15.49
C ALA A 141 14.94 13.17 14.94
N GLY A 142 14.20 14.11 14.33
CA GLY A 142 13.20 13.85 13.29
C GLY A 142 11.82 13.35 13.70
N CYS A 143 11.68 12.42 14.65
CA CYS A 143 10.43 11.73 14.97
C CYS A 143 10.02 11.87 16.45
N LEU A 144 8.75 11.66 16.76
CA LEU A 144 8.25 11.36 18.11
C LEU A 144 9.01 10.18 18.73
N ASP A 145 9.00 10.10 20.05
CA ASP A 145 9.67 9.04 20.80
C ASP A 145 9.11 7.64 20.49
N ASP A 146 9.78 6.61 21.01
CA ASP A 146 9.45 5.23 20.71
C ASP A 146 8.23 4.67 21.45
N GLN A 147 7.64 5.46 22.34
CA GLN A 147 6.47 5.09 23.15
C GLN A 147 5.18 5.74 22.65
N HIS A 148 5.25 6.88 21.95
CA HIS A 148 4.08 7.69 21.57
C HIS A 148 3.87 7.73 20.05
N ALA A 149 3.26 6.67 19.50
CA ALA A 149 2.93 6.60 18.09
C ALA A 149 1.59 7.30 17.74
N VAL A 150 1.47 7.74 16.50
CA VAL A 150 0.25 8.29 15.91
C VAL A 150 -0.32 7.26 14.93
N LEU A 151 -1.64 7.02 15.02
CA LEU A 151 -2.40 6.24 14.06
C LEU A 151 -3.13 7.18 13.11
N SER A 152 -2.71 7.23 11.85
CA SER A 152 -3.42 7.96 10.79
C SER A 152 -4.24 6.98 9.97
N ILE A 153 -5.57 7.19 9.90
CA ILE A 153 -6.51 6.36 9.14
C ILE A 153 -7.07 7.17 7.96
N PHE A 154 -6.97 6.60 6.76
CA PHE A 154 -7.46 7.16 5.52
C PHE A 154 -8.67 6.36 5.06
N LEU A 155 -9.76 7.03 4.69
CA LEU A 155 -11.01 6.40 4.29
C LEU A 155 -11.33 6.73 2.84
N ARG A 156 -11.78 5.75 2.06
CA ARG A 156 -12.36 6.01 0.73
C ARG A 156 -13.63 6.88 0.93
N PRO A 157 -13.93 7.84 0.02
CA PRO A 157 -15.15 8.63 0.12
C PRO A 157 -16.39 7.75 0.26
N GLY A 158 -17.23 8.06 1.26
CA GLY A 158 -18.45 7.30 1.56
C GLY A 158 -18.25 5.98 2.33
N PHE A 159 -17.01 5.58 2.64
CA PHE A 159 -16.77 4.41 3.47
C PHE A 159 -17.07 4.70 4.95
N ASP A 160 -17.81 3.81 5.59
CA ASP A 160 -18.21 3.96 6.99
C ASP A 160 -17.00 3.83 7.92
N ARG A 161 -16.76 4.87 8.72
CA ARG A 161 -15.69 4.90 9.72
C ARG A 161 -15.82 3.77 10.74
N ALA A 162 -17.02 3.32 11.08
CA ALA A 162 -17.21 2.19 11.99
C ALA A 162 -16.68 0.88 11.40
N LYS A 163 -16.78 0.70 10.07
CA LYS A 163 -16.21 -0.45 9.36
C LYS A 163 -14.68 -0.42 9.29
N ALA A 164 -14.05 0.73 9.57
CA ALA A 164 -12.60 0.86 9.70
C ALA A 164 -12.06 0.47 11.09
N GLN A 165 -12.92 0.08 12.04
CA GLN A 165 -12.51 -0.32 13.40
C GLN A 165 -11.44 -1.43 13.46
N PRO A 166 -11.40 -2.42 12.54
CA PRO A 166 -10.31 -3.39 12.51
C PRO A 166 -8.91 -2.78 12.41
N LEU A 167 -8.75 -1.61 11.76
CA LEU A 167 -7.47 -0.90 11.70
C LEU A 167 -7.08 -0.33 13.07
N VAL A 168 -8.05 0.12 13.87
CA VAL A 168 -7.80 0.59 15.24
C VAL A 168 -7.38 -0.58 16.14
N ALA A 169 -8.08 -1.72 16.05
CA ALA A 169 -7.72 -2.91 16.80
C ALA A 169 -6.31 -3.38 16.45
N TRP A 170 -6.03 -3.55 15.15
CA TRP A 170 -4.72 -3.91 14.64
C TRP A 170 -3.59 -2.98 15.11
N SER A 171 -3.83 -1.66 15.14
CA SER A 171 -2.79 -0.70 15.54
C SER A 171 -2.27 -0.89 16.97
N ARG A 172 -3.08 -1.51 17.84
CA ARG A 172 -2.72 -1.79 19.24
C ARG A 172 -1.96 -3.09 19.39
N GLU A 173 -2.02 -3.96 18.38
CA GLU A 173 -1.27 -5.22 18.34
C GLU A 173 0.16 -4.94 17.86
N VAL A 174 0.99 -4.42 18.76
CA VAL A 174 2.42 -4.22 18.48
C VAL A 174 3.13 -5.58 18.57
N PRO A 175 3.73 -6.09 17.48
CA PRO A 175 4.47 -7.34 17.53
C PRO A 175 5.54 -7.29 18.61
N GLU A 176 5.73 -8.39 19.37
CA GLU A 176 6.71 -8.45 20.49
C GLU A 176 8.09 -7.96 20.06
N LYS A 177 8.53 -8.39 18.88
CA LYS A 177 9.81 -7.99 18.30
C LYS A 177 9.94 -6.47 18.07
N LEU A 178 8.85 -5.71 18.01
CA LEU A 178 8.79 -4.25 17.86
C LEU A 178 8.59 -3.51 19.19
N GLN A 179 8.35 -4.22 20.28
CA GLN A 179 8.20 -3.61 21.60
C GLN A 179 9.55 -3.08 22.07
N SER A 180 9.57 -1.84 22.57
CA SER A 180 10.72 -1.25 23.26
C SER A 180 10.34 -0.87 24.69
N GLY A 181 11.16 -1.25 25.66
CA GLY A 181 10.98 -0.87 27.07
C GLY A 181 9.56 -1.13 27.61
N GLU A 182 8.83 -0.06 27.94
CA GLU A 182 7.45 -0.09 28.47
C GLU A 182 6.36 -0.40 27.42
N GLY A 183 6.76 -0.58 26.16
CA GLY A 183 5.89 -0.89 25.03
C GLY A 183 5.26 0.34 24.37
N GLU A 184 5.08 0.27 23.05
CA GLU A 184 4.56 1.38 22.24
C GLU A 184 3.04 1.55 22.45
N LYS A 185 2.59 2.81 22.59
CA LYS A 185 1.19 3.21 22.74
C LYS A 185 0.78 4.12 21.59
N ILE A 186 -0.50 4.04 21.21
CA ILE A 186 -1.10 5.00 20.27
C ILE A 186 -1.53 6.24 21.05
N ALA A 187 -0.74 7.31 20.97
CA ALA A 187 -1.00 8.58 21.65
C ALA A 187 -2.12 9.39 20.98
N LYS A 188 -2.27 9.24 19.65
CA LYS A 188 -3.27 9.97 18.86
C LYS A 188 -3.80 9.11 17.73
N THR A 189 -5.08 9.27 17.42
CA THR A 189 -5.68 8.71 16.21
C THR A 189 -6.32 9.81 15.36
N GLU A 190 -5.99 9.83 14.08
CA GLU A 190 -6.45 10.81 13.10
C GLU A 190 -7.21 10.11 11.97
N TYR A 191 -8.18 10.81 11.38
CA TYR A 191 -8.97 10.32 10.26
C TYR A 191 -8.99 11.35 9.15
N ALA A 192 -8.78 10.89 7.92
CA ALA A 192 -8.90 11.72 6.72
C ALA A 192 -9.67 10.97 5.63
N THR A 193 -10.52 11.68 4.89
CA THR A 193 -11.24 11.12 3.74
C THR A 193 -10.45 11.41 2.47
N MET A 194 -10.17 10.38 1.67
CA MET A 194 -9.44 10.47 0.40
C MET A 194 -10.36 10.96 -0.73
N ASP A 195 -10.95 12.14 -0.54
CA ASP A 195 -11.74 12.83 -1.56
C ASP A 195 -10.85 13.62 -2.53
N ALA A 196 -11.47 14.31 -3.50
CA ALA A 196 -10.75 15.08 -4.49
C ALA A 196 -9.88 16.20 -3.88
N ALA A 197 -10.27 16.78 -2.73
CA ALA A 197 -9.49 17.84 -2.08
C ALA A 197 -8.21 17.29 -1.44
N HIS A 198 -8.23 16.05 -0.97
CA HIS A 198 -7.09 15.40 -0.33
C HIS A 198 -6.20 14.62 -1.30
N THR A 199 -6.74 14.17 -2.44
CA THR A 199 -6.04 13.32 -3.41
C THR A 199 -5.57 14.07 -4.67
N ALA A 200 -5.98 15.32 -4.87
CA ALA A 200 -5.50 16.13 -5.99
C ALA A 200 -4.05 16.57 -5.81
N ALA A 201 -3.32 16.65 -6.93
CA ALA A 201 -2.00 17.27 -6.93
C ALA A 201 -2.12 18.75 -6.57
N ARG A 202 -1.24 19.21 -5.68
CA ARG A 202 -1.04 20.64 -5.44
C ARG A 202 -0.08 21.19 -6.49
N ALA A 203 -0.17 22.50 -6.75
CA ALA A 203 0.80 23.16 -7.61
C ALA A 203 2.21 22.95 -7.04
N VAL A 204 3.15 22.54 -7.90
CA VAL A 204 4.53 22.32 -7.51
C VAL A 204 5.18 23.66 -7.16
N GLU A 205 5.55 23.82 -5.90
CA GLU A 205 6.22 25.04 -5.42
C GLU A 205 7.71 24.99 -5.80
N ARG A 206 8.09 25.74 -6.83
CA ARG A 206 9.43 25.65 -7.41
C ARG A 206 10.51 26.09 -6.40
N PRO A 207 11.58 25.28 -6.20
CA PRO A 207 12.70 25.70 -5.37
C PRO A 207 13.39 26.96 -5.88
N LYS A 208 13.87 27.80 -4.95
CA LYS A 208 14.62 29.01 -5.29
C LYS A 208 15.88 28.65 -6.07
N GLY A 209 16.07 29.28 -7.23
CA GLY A 209 17.25 29.07 -8.08
C GLY A 209 17.06 28.07 -9.21
N PHE A 210 15.99 27.27 -9.21
CA PHE A 210 15.65 26.42 -10.34
C PHE A 210 14.98 27.24 -11.46
N SER A 211 15.44 27.12 -12.71
CA SER A 211 15.02 28.01 -13.81
C SER A 211 13.53 27.91 -14.15
N ALA A 212 12.79 29.01 -14.01
CA ALA A 212 11.35 29.08 -14.33
C ALA A 212 10.99 28.77 -15.79
N VAL A 213 11.98 28.82 -16.69
CA VAL A 213 11.84 28.47 -18.11
C VAL A 213 11.50 26.98 -18.30
N VAL A 214 12.02 26.12 -17.42
CA VAL A 214 11.79 24.67 -17.47
C VAL A 214 10.42 24.35 -16.86
N PRO A 215 9.46 23.84 -17.65
CA PRO A 215 8.15 23.45 -17.12
C PRO A 215 8.28 22.26 -16.17
N LEU A 216 7.46 22.24 -15.13
CA LEU A 216 7.37 21.09 -14.24
C LEU A 216 6.09 20.32 -14.54
N TYR A 217 6.11 19.01 -14.31
CA TYR A 217 4.93 18.18 -14.52
C TYR A 217 3.82 18.62 -13.53
N PRO A 218 2.65 19.06 -14.01
CA PRO A 218 1.67 19.74 -13.16
C PRO A 218 0.99 18.83 -12.13
N LYS A 219 0.99 17.51 -12.38
CA LYS A 219 0.44 16.50 -11.47
C LYS A 219 1.55 15.75 -10.74
N SER A 220 2.47 16.49 -10.13
CA SER A 220 3.56 15.90 -9.36
C SER A 220 3.73 16.58 -8.01
N LEU A 221 4.54 15.99 -7.15
CA LEU A 221 5.07 16.62 -5.95
C LEU A 221 6.60 16.56 -5.94
N ILE A 222 7.23 17.43 -5.16
CA ILE A 222 8.69 17.41 -4.97
C ILE A 222 9.05 16.24 -4.07
N TYR A 223 9.97 15.40 -4.54
CA TYR A 223 10.44 14.27 -3.74
C TYR A 223 11.53 14.72 -2.76
N ARG A 224 11.11 15.26 -1.61
CA ARG A 224 12.01 15.93 -0.65
C ARG A 224 13.20 15.09 -0.20
N THR A 225 12.97 13.84 0.20
CA THR A 225 14.05 12.94 0.63
C THR A 225 15.17 12.84 -0.40
N ALA A 226 14.83 12.79 -1.69
CA ALA A 226 15.82 12.73 -2.75
C ALA A 226 16.38 14.11 -3.17
N GLN A 227 15.69 15.21 -2.83
CA GLN A 227 16.19 16.56 -2.98
C GLN A 227 17.26 16.90 -1.95
N ASP A 228 17.05 16.52 -0.70
CA ASP A 228 17.98 16.78 0.41
C ASP A 228 19.33 16.07 0.21
N ALA A 229 19.37 15.01 -0.63
CA ALA A 229 20.58 14.29 -1.01
C ALA A 229 21.40 14.99 -2.13
N LEU A 230 20.91 16.08 -2.72
CA LEU A 230 21.63 16.83 -3.75
C LEU A 230 22.57 17.85 -3.11
N SER A 231 23.77 18.03 -3.66
CA SER A 231 24.63 19.15 -3.29
C SER A 231 23.98 20.48 -3.73
N ASP A 232 24.28 21.59 -3.06
CA ASP A 232 23.71 22.91 -3.38
C ASP A 232 23.85 23.30 -4.87
N ALA A 233 25.01 23.00 -5.47
CA ALA A 233 25.25 23.23 -6.89
C ALA A 233 24.34 22.36 -7.77
N LYS A 234 24.15 21.09 -7.40
CA LYS A 234 23.26 20.17 -8.13
C LYS A 234 21.79 20.51 -7.91
N ALA A 235 21.38 20.93 -6.71
CA ALA A 235 20.00 21.30 -6.38
C ALA A 235 19.48 22.51 -7.20
N ARG A 236 20.37 23.38 -7.67
CA ARG A 236 20.00 24.48 -8.58
C ARG A 236 19.68 24.03 -10.01
N ARG A 237 20.22 22.89 -10.42
CA ARG A 237 20.07 22.35 -11.78
C ARG A 237 19.23 21.08 -11.85
N VAL A 238 19.06 20.34 -10.76
CA VAL A 238 18.28 19.09 -10.70
C VAL A 238 17.10 19.23 -9.75
N LEU A 239 15.91 18.91 -10.24
CA LEU A 239 14.69 18.80 -9.45
C LEU A 239 14.08 17.41 -9.61
N ARG A 240 13.80 16.74 -8.50
CA ARG A 240 13.15 15.43 -8.46
C ARG A 240 11.71 15.56 -8.03
N LEU A 241 10.85 14.97 -8.83
CA LEU A 241 9.41 14.95 -8.64
C LEU A 241 8.91 13.51 -8.61
N GLN A 242 7.74 13.32 -8.05
CA GLN A 242 7.02 12.04 -8.08
C GLN A 242 5.57 12.24 -8.53
N THR A 243 5.03 11.24 -9.21
CA THR A 243 3.62 11.21 -9.62
C THR A 243 3.10 9.77 -9.66
N THR A 244 1.79 9.62 -9.54
CA THR A 244 1.07 8.36 -9.80
C THR A 244 0.67 8.21 -11.28
N ASP A 245 0.89 9.22 -12.11
CA ASP A 245 0.68 9.13 -13.55
C ASP A 245 1.77 8.27 -14.23
N SER A 246 1.47 7.67 -15.38
CA SER A 246 2.40 6.79 -16.08
C SER A 246 3.56 7.56 -16.73
N MET A 247 4.68 6.86 -17.00
CA MET A 247 5.84 7.44 -17.71
C MET A 247 5.44 8.01 -19.08
N GLU A 248 4.59 7.31 -19.83
CA GLU A 248 4.09 7.74 -21.14
C GLU A 248 3.36 9.08 -21.03
N LYS A 249 2.52 9.23 -20.00
CA LYS A 249 1.75 10.45 -19.77
C LYS A 249 2.64 11.62 -19.36
N VAL A 250 3.67 11.36 -18.55
CA VAL A 250 4.67 12.37 -18.19
C VAL A 250 5.46 12.80 -19.42
N LEU A 251 6.00 11.87 -20.21
CA LEU A 251 6.78 12.20 -21.39
C LEU A 251 5.92 12.88 -22.46
N ALA A 252 4.66 12.46 -22.65
CA ALA A 252 3.73 13.12 -23.55
C ALA A 252 3.51 14.59 -23.22
N PHE A 253 3.43 14.95 -21.93
CA PHE A 253 3.35 16.35 -21.50
C PHE A 253 4.54 17.17 -21.99
N TYR A 254 5.77 16.66 -21.84
CA TYR A 254 6.96 17.39 -22.28
C TYR A 254 7.10 17.46 -23.81
N LYS A 255 6.68 16.40 -24.53
CA LYS A 255 6.67 16.38 -26.00
C LYS A 255 5.64 17.33 -26.62
N GLN A 256 4.59 17.67 -25.89
CA GLN A 256 3.48 18.52 -26.35
C GLN A 256 3.54 19.95 -25.79
N LEU A 257 4.69 20.37 -25.25
CA LEU A 257 4.86 21.73 -24.77
C LEU A 257 4.65 22.75 -25.90
N SER A 258 4.10 23.91 -25.53
CA SER A 258 3.97 25.06 -26.42
C SER A 258 4.71 26.28 -25.84
N PRO A 259 5.65 26.90 -26.58
CA PRO A 259 6.25 26.38 -27.82
C PRO A 259 6.95 25.01 -27.60
N PRO A 260 7.12 24.20 -28.67
CA PRO A 260 7.80 22.91 -28.58
C PRO A 260 9.27 23.08 -28.21
N LEU A 261 9.90 21.99 -27.76
CA LEU A 261 11.33 21.97 -27.47
C LEU A 261 12.13 22.00 -28.78
N GLU A 262 13.13 22.88 -28.83
CA GLU A 262 14.15 22.90 -29.87
C GLU A 262 15.08 21.69 -29.67
N GLU A 263 15.55 21.09 -30.77
CA GLU A 263 16.48 19.94 -30.72
C GLU A 263 15.97 18.78 -29.85
N MET A 264 14.66 18.53 -29.89
CA MET A 264 14.03 17.56 -29.01
C MET A 264 14.49 16.13 -29.30
N GLU A 265 15.02 15.48 -28.29
CA GLU A 265 15.33 14.05 -28.27
C GLU A 265 14.45 13.34 -27.24
N SER A 266 14.09 12.09 -27.51
CA SER A 266 13.36 11.29 -26.53
C SER A 266 13.52 9.79 -26.77
N ALA A 267 13.51 9.02 -25.69
CA ALA A 267 13.35 7.57 -25.73
C ALA A 267 12.43 7.11 -24.61
N LEU A 268 11.86 5.92 -24.77
CA LEU A 268 11.10 5.24 -23.74
C LEU A 268 11.38 3.74 -23.86
N ASP A 269 11.79 3.14 -22.75
CA ASP A 269 11.86 1.71 -22.57
C ASP A 269 10.81 1.26 -21.52
N THR A 270 10.90 0.01 -21.08
CA THR A 270 9.91 -0.58 -20.16
C THR A 270 9.99 -0.06 -18.71
N ARG A 271 11.10 0.55 -18.30
CA ARG A 271 11.37 0.98 -16.91
C ARG A 271 11.87 2.41 -16.78
N SER A 272 12.29 3.01 -17.89
CA SER A 272 12.81 4.36 -17.94
C SER A 272 12.50 5.02 -19.27
N GLY A 273 12.55 6.34 -19.28
CA GLY A 273 12.47 7.12 -20.50
C GLY A 273 13.00 8.51 -20.28
N TYR A 274 13.19 9.26 -21.36
CA TYR A 274 13.61 10.63 -21.27
C TYR A 274 13.03 11.50 -22.39
N VAL A 275 12.99 12.79 -22.13
CA VAL A 275 12.83 13.86 -23.11
C VAL A 275 13.90 14.91 -22.81
N ALA A 276 14.64 15.33 -23.82
CA ALA A 276 15.61 16.42 -23.70
C ALA A 276 15.40 17.42 -24.83
N GLY A 277 15.84 18.66 -24.61
CA GLY A 277 15.82 19.70 -25.63
C GLY A 277 16.01 21.09 -25.02
N THR A 278 15.89 22.10 -25.87
CA THR A 278 16.10 23.49 -25.49
C THR A 278 14.78 24.26 -25.52
N ARG A 279 14.57 25.13 -24.52
CA ARG A 279 13.43 26.04 -24.49
C ARG A 279 13.88 27.42 -24.07
N LYS A 280 13.62 28.44 -24.91
CA LYS A 280 14.02 29.84 -24.64
C LYS A 280 15.51 29.96 -24.25
N GLY A 281 16.39 29.22 -24.95
CA GLY A 281 17.83 29.21 -24.70
C GLY A 281 18.28 28.43 -23.46
N VAL A 282 17.38 27.70 -22.79
CA VAL A 282 17.72 26.82 -21.65
C VAL A 282 17.57 25.37 -22.08
N ALA A 283 18.69 24.65 -22.13
CA ALA A 283 18.72 23.21 -22.36
C ALA A 283 18.36 22.46 -21.08
N PHE A 284 17.50 21.46 -21.18
CA PHE A 284 17.17 20.59 -20.05
C PHE A 284 16.79 19.18 -20.51
N SER A 285 16.88 18.24 -19.58
CA SER A 285 16.42 16.88 -19.73
C SER A 285 15.40 16.53 -18.65
N VAL A 286 14.49 15.63 -18.99
CA VAL A 286 13.53 15.02 -18.09
C VAL A 286 13.71 13.54 -18.21
N ASN A 287 14.18 12.92 -17.13
CA ASN A 287 14.29 11.48 -17.02
C ASN A 287 13.13 10.96 -16.18
N VAL A 288 12.43 9.95 -16.65
CA VAL A 288 11.38 9.26 -15.90
C VAL A 288 11.81 7.83 -15.64
N LYS A 289 11.47 7.30 -14.46
CA LYS A 289 11.74 5.90 -14.12
C LYS A 289 10.72 5.33 -13.15
N HIS A 290 10.53 4.03 -13.24
CA HIS A 290 9.95 3.22 -12.18
C HIS A 290 11.09 2.62 -11.34
N ASP A 291 11.03 2.80 -10.03
CA ASP A 291 11.92 2.07 -9.15
C ASP A 291 11.49 0.60 -9.10
N ARG A 292 12.47 -0.30 -9.06
CA ARG A 292 12.22 -1.75 -9.08
C ARG A 292 11.24 -2.18 -7.99
N ASP A 293 11.33 -1.54 -6.82
CA ASP A 293 10.56 -1.88 -5.64
C ASP A 293 9.27 -1.04 -5.51
N MET A 294 9.01 -0.11 -6.44
CA MET A 294 7.83 0.76 -6.46
C MET A 294 7.36 1.03 -7.91
N PRO A 295 6.92 0.00 -8.65
CA PRO A 295 6.57 0.14 -10.07
C PRO A 295 5.31 0.97 -10.33
N ALA A 296 4.49 1.24 -9.31
CA ALA A 296 3.27 2.04 -9.44
C ALA A 296 3.50 3.56 -9.32
N ILE A 297 4.72 4.00 -9.00
CA ILE A 297 5.08 5.42 -8.82
C ILE A 297 6.12 5.81 -9.87
N THR A 298 5.82 6.86 -10.62
CA THR A 298 6.76 7.42 -11.59
C THR A 298 7.60 8.49 -10.90
N ASN A 299 8.91 8.25 -10.83
CA ASN A 299 9.88 9.25 -10.44
C ASN A 299 10.28 10.06 -11.68
N ILE A 300 10.42 11.37 -11.52
CA ILE A 300 10.79 12.31 -12.57
C ILE A 300 12.02 13.08 -12.08
N GLU A 301 13.11 13.08 -12.84
CA GLU A 301 14.28 13.92 -12.60
C GLU A 301 14.39 14.93 -13.74
N VAL A 302 14.27 16.21 -13.39
CA VAL A 302 14.38 17.33 -14.32
C VAL A 302 15.75 17.97 -14.10
N GLU A 303 16.61 17.94 -15.11
CA GLU A 303 17.97 18.48 -15.05
C GLU A 303 18.19 19.58 -16.11
N ILE A 304 18.67 20.75 -15.69
CA ILE A 304 19.12 21.82 -16.57
C ILE A 304 20.56 21.54 -16.98
N SER A 305 20.82 21.53 -18.29
CA SER A 305 22.17 21.44 -18.84
C SER A 305 22.81 22.83 -18.83
N GLU A 306 24.06 22.90 -18.37
CA GLU A 306 24.90 24.12 -18.48
C GLU A 306 25.46 24.28 -19.89
#